data_AF-A0AAD7WJ87-F1
#
_entry.id   AF-A0AAD7WJ87-F1
#
_cell.length_a   1.000
_cell.length_b   1.000
_cell.length_c   1.000
_cell.angle_alpha   90.00
_cell.angle_beta   90.00
_cell.angle_gamma   90.00
#
_symmetry.space_group_name_H-M   'P 1'
#
loop_
_entity.id
_entity.type
_entity.pdbx_description
1 polymer ?
#
loop_
_entity_poly.entity_id
_entity_poly.type
_entity_poly.pdbx_seq_one_letter_code
_entity_poly.pdbx_strand_id
1 'polypeptide(L)'
;MRGRGPMAKIRVSYEYSEAEDKSIRLGLFLIVCGIVSLFILGFCWLNPTLQSMQSKPTNCTVVSVQRVEEMFECVFTCGADCKGTSLYPCLQIFVNNSESNSVALLHYDEQQLVLNPKCSYVPPCERDNQKNKENVLRWQDYWDEEVSSQSFICFFNQQRRPDDVLWKRSHDENVLLHCVLWPLVSLLLGTLIVLLTICARSLAVRAEAIQKRKIS
;
A
#
# COMPACT_ATOMS: atom_id res chain seq x y z
N MET A 1 68.42 38.44 -0.80
CA MET A 1 67.11 38.36 -1.46
C MET A 1 67.18 37.29 -2.55
N ARG A 2 66.52 36.14 -2.37
CA ARG A 2 66.48 35.08 -3.39
C ARG A 2 65.00 34.81 -3.67
N GLY A 3 64.55 35.22 -4.85
CA GLY A 3 63.14 35.34 -5.22
C GLY A 3 62.41 34.00 -5.14
N ARG A 4 61.31 33.99 -4.40
CA ARG A 4 60.33 32.90 -4.36
C ARG A 4 59.49 33.02 -5.63
N GLY A 5 59.81 32.23 -6.65
CA GLY A 5 58.99 32.15 -7.86
C GLY A 5 57.56 31.72 -7.51
N PRO A 6 56.53 32.22 -8.21
CA PRO A 6 55.15 31.88 -7.91
C PRO A 6 54.92 30.40 -8.24
N MET A 7 54.54 29.59 -7.24
CA MET A 7 53.95 28.27 -7.51
C MET A 7 52.67 28.50 -8.32
N ALA A 8 52.71 28.16 -9.61
CA ALA A 8 51.52 28.12 -10.43
C ALA A 8 50.56 27.09 -9.82
N LYS A 9 49.53 27.59 -9.13
CA LYS A 9 48.40 26.78 -8.68
C LYS A 9 47.66 26.34 -9.94
N ILE A 10 47.97 25.13 -10.41
CA ILE A 10 47.25 24.48 -11.52
C ILE A 10 45.77 24.43 -11.10
N ARG A 11 44.98 25.38 -11.60
CA ARG A 11 43.52 25.29 -11.55
C ARG A 11 43.13 24.29 -12.63
N VAL A 12 42.96 23.03 -12.25
CA VAL A 12 42.30 22.09 -13.12
C VAL A 12 40.85 22.54 -13.23
N SER A 13 40.43 22.92 -14.44
CA SER A 13 39.02 23.19 -14.76
C SER A 13 38.22 21.95 -14.40
N TYR A 14 37.28 22.08 -13.47
CA TYR A 14 36.34 21.01 -13.11
C TYR A 14 35.19 21.04 -14.12
N GLU A 15 35.50 20.84 -15.40
CA GLU A 15 34.49 20.76 -16.46
C GLU A 15 34.00 19.32 -16.57
N TYR A 16 32.73 19.10 -16.23
CA TYR A 16 32.06 17.83 -16.45
C TYR A 16 31.80 17.64 -17.94
N SER A 17 31.93 16.40 -18.44
CA SER A 17 31.54 16.07 -19.80
C SER A 17 30.01 16.12 -19.94
N GLU A 18 29.50 16.37 -21.14
CA GLU A 18 28.06 16.32 -21.46
C GLU A 18 27.40 15.01 -20.99
N ALA A 19 28.11 13.88 -21.08
CA ALA A 19 27.62 12.57 -20.63
C ALA A 19 27.44 12.50 -19.11
N GLU A 20 28.24 13.23 -18.35
CA GLU A 20 28.19 13.23 -16.88
C GLU A 20 27.24 14.26 -16.34
N ASP A 21 27.11 15.40 -17.01
CA ASP A 21 26.04 16.33 -16.69
C ASP A 21 24.68 15.65 -16.88
N LYS A 22 24.51 14.87 -17.97
CA LYS A 22 23.32 14.03 -18.17
C LYS A 22 23.15 12.97 -17.08
N SER A 23 24.24 12.31 -16.66
CA SER A 23 24.20 11.27 -15.62
C SER A 23 23.88 11.86 -14.24
N ILE A 24 24.47 12.99 -13.87
CA ILE A 24 24.21 13.71 -12.62
C ILE A 24 22.76 14.23 -12.62
N ARG A 25 22.28 14.82 -13.72
CA ARG A 25 20.87 15.23 -13.84
C ARG A 25 19.90 14.06 -13.69
N LEU A 26 20.20 12.90 -14.29
CA LEU A 26 19.40 11.69 -14.13
C LEU A 26 19.37 11.23 -12.67
N GLY A 27 20.52 11.17 -12.02
CA GLY A 27 20.62 10.81 -10.60
C GLY A 27 19.84 11.77 -9.70
N LEU A 28 19.97 13.07 -9.91
CA LEU A 28 19.21 14.10 -9.18
C LEU A 28 17.70 13.98 -9.44
N PHE A 29 17.29 13.72 -10.67
CA PHE A 29 15.89 13.49 -11.02
C PHE A 29 15.31 12.28 -10.26
N LEU A 30 16.03 11.15 -10.25
CA LEU A 30 15.62 9.95 -9.51
C LEU A 30 15.51 10.20 -7.99
N ILE A 31 16.41 11.03 -7.45
CA ILE A 31 16.36 11.44 -6.03
C ILE A 31 15.10 12.27 -5.77
N VAL A 32 14.85 13.31 -6.56
CA VAL A 32 13.68 14.18 -6.39
C VAL A 32 12.39 13.38 -6.54
N CYS A 33 12.29 12.53 -7.57
CA CYS A 33 11.13 11.65 -7.76
C CYS A 33 10.94 10.67 -6.59
N GLY A 34 12.02 10.11 -6.05
CA GLY A 34 11.97 9.24 -4.88
C GLY A 34 11.46 9.96 -3.63
N ILE A 35 11.96 11.18 -3.37
CA ILE A 35 11.53 12.01 -2.24
C ILE A 35 10.05 12.37 -2.38
N VAL A 36 9.64 12.88 -3.54
CA VAL A 36 8.24 13.26 -3.81
C VAL A 36 7.32 12.06 -3.68
N SER A 37 7.72 10.90 -4.19
CA SER A 37 6.95 9.67 -4.07
C SER A 37 6.80 9.23 -2.62
N LEU A 38 7.87 9.29 -1.81
CA LEU A 38 7.79 9.00 -0.37
C LEU A 38 6.88 9.98 0.36
N PHE A 39 6.91 11.26 0.02
CA PHE A 39 6.02 12.25 0.61
C PHE A 39 4.56 11.98 0.27
N ILE A 40 4.25 11.71 -1.00
CA ILE A 40 2.90 11.36 -1.45
C ILE A 40 2.44 10.09 -0.73
N LEU A 41 3.27 9.05 -0.68
CA LEU A 41 2.94 7.81 0.03
C LEU A 41 2.76 8.05 1.53
N GLY A 42 3.63 8.83 2.15
CA GLY A 42 3.48 9.23 3.55
C GLY A 42 2.10 9.85 3.79
N PHE A 43 1.76 10.92 3.07
CA PHE A 43 0.48 11.60 3.28
C PHE A 43 -0.74 10.75 2.88
N CYS A 44 -0.68 10.00 1.79
CA CYS A 44 -1.80 9.20 1.30
C CYS A 44 -2.00 7.90 2.10
N TRP A 45 -0.96 7.32 2.69
CA TRP A 45 -1.01 6.02 3.35
C TRP A 45 -0.87 6.05 4.88
N LEU A 46 -0.28 7.10 5.47
CA LEU A 46 -0.19 7.19 6.94
C LEU A 46 -1.56 7.05 7.60
N ASN A 47 -2.61 7.65 7.03
CA ASN A 47 -3.93 7.66 7.64
C ASN A 47 -4.68 6.31 7.56
N PRO A 48 -4.86 5.68 6.37
CA PRO A 48 -5.55 4.38 6.30
C PRO A 48 -4.77 3.23 6.93
N THR A 49 -3.43 3.23 6.84
CA THR A 49 -2.60 2.15 7.42
C THR A 49 -2.60 2.19 8.94
N LEU A 50 -2.48 3.39 9.55
CA LEU A 50 -2.61 3.52 11.01
C LEU A 50 -4.02 3.09 11.48
N GLN A 51 -5.06 3.40 10.70
CA GLN A 51 -6.43 3.01 11.03
C GLN A 51 -6.65 1.49 10.97
N SER A 52 -6.07 0.80 9.98
CA SER A 52 -6.19 -0.66 9.85
C SER A 52 -5.40 -1.40 10.95
N MET A 53 -4.21 -0.89 11.31
CA MET A 53 -3.36 -1.42 12.39
C MET A 53 -3.94 -1.26 13.80
N GLN A 54 -4.95 -0.40 13.98
CA GLN A 54 -5.65 -0.26 15.26
C GLN A 54 -6.61 -1.42 15.56
N SER A 55 -6.99 -2.20 14.53
CA SER A 55 -7.83 -3.37 14.75
C SER A 55 -7.01 -4.52 15.35
N LYS A 56 -7.43 -5.02 16.51
CA LYS A 56 -6.73 -6.09 17.21
C LYS A 56 -7.27 -7.45 16.78
N PRO A 57 -6.41 -8.46 16.57
CA PRO A 57 -6.85 -9.82 16.37
C PRO A 57 -7.48 -10.36 17.67
N THR A 58 -8.70 -10.88 17.58
CA THR A 58 -9.44 -11.48 18.69
C THR A 58 -10.16 -12.74 18.21
N ASN A 59 -10.56 -13.61 19.14
CA ASN A 59 -11.37 -14.77 18.81
C ASN A 59 -12.84 -14.36 18.70
N CYS A 60 -13.46 -14.69 17.57
CA CYS A 60 -14.89 -14.55 17.35
C CYS A 60 -15.54 -15.92 17.27
N THR A 61 -16.77 -16.03 17.80
CA THR A 61 -17.65 -17.19 17.63
C THR A 61 -18.98 -16.75 17.04
N VAL A 62 -19.53 -17.54 16.13
CA VAL A 62 -20.84 -17.23 15.52
C VAL A 62 -21.94 -17.38 16.57
N VAL A 63 -22.79 -16.36 16.68
CA VAL A 63 -23.95 -16.36 17.57
C VAL A 63 -25.22 -16.64 16.77
N SER A 64 -25.36 -15.99 15.62
CA SER A 64 -26.50 -16.23 14.73
C SER A 64 -26.22 -15.74 13.33
N VAL A 65 -26.79 -16.45 12.36
CA VAL A 65 -26.83 -16.05 10.95
C VAL A 65 -28.27 -15.71 10.60
N GLN A 66 -28.52 -14.51 10.13
CA GLN A 66 -29.85 -13.97 9.87
C GLN A 66 -29.92 -13.41 8.47
N ARG A 67 -31.00 -13.73 7.74
CA ARG A 67 -31.27 -13.15 6.43
C ARG A 67 -32.33 -12.08 6.57
N VAL A 68 -32.04 -10.88 6.09
CA VAL A 68 -33.02 -9.78 6.04
C VAL A 68 -33.78 -9.90 4.72
N GLU A 69 -35.10 -9.73 4.76
CA GLU A 69 -35.94 -9.80 3.56
C GLU A 69 -35.72 -8.60 2.61
N GLU A 70 -35.14 -7.51 3.11
CA GLU A 70 -34.76 -6.34 2.32
C GLU A 70 -33.69 -6.69 1.28
N MET A 71 -33.93 -6.27 0.03
CA MET A 71 -33.00 -6.44 -1.09
C MET A 71 -32.18 -5.17 -1.26
N PHE A 72 -30.89 -5.33 -1.53
CA PHE A 72 -29.93 -4.24 -1.69
C PHE A 72 -29.41 -4.18 -3.11
N GLU A 73 -29.08 -2.99 -3.59
CA GLU A 73 -28.50 -2.78 -4.91
C GLU A 73 -27.01 -3.10 -4.91
N CYS A 74 -26.55 -3.78 -5.95
CA CYS A 74 -25.15 -3.94 -6.30
C CYS A 74 -24.92 -3.52 -7.74
N VAL A 75 -23.68 -3.15 -8.07
CA VAL A 75 -23.31 -2.66 -9.41
C VAL A 75 -22.47 -3.71 -10.12
N PHE A 76 -22.91 -4.10 -11.33
CA PHE A 76 -22.16 -4.98 -12.22
C PHE A 76 -21.68 -4.23 -13.46
N THR A 77 -20.58 -4.68 -14.03
CA THR A 77 -20.03 -4.13 -15.28
C THR A 77 -20.47 -4.99 -16.47
N CYS A 78 -21.10 -4.37 -17.47
CA CYS A 78 -21.59 -5.02 -18.69
C CYS A 78 -20.71 -4.78 -19.93
N GLY A 79 -19.56 -4.11 -19.76
CA GLY A 79 -18.64 -3.74 -20.83
C GLY A 79 -17.74 -2.57 -20.43
N ALA A 80 -17.02 -1.99 -21.39
CA ALA A 80 -16.02 -0.93 -21.15
C ALA A 80 -16.57 0.30 -20.41
N ASP A 81 -17.82 0.69 -20.66
CA ASP A 81 -18.46 1.88 -20.06
C ASP A 81 -19.90 1.60 -19.56
N CYS A 82 -20.25 0.33 -19.38
CA CYS A 82 -21.59 -0.06 -18.99
C CYS A 82 -21.60 -0.49 -17.51
N LYS A 83 -22.38 0.24 -16.70
CA LYS A 83 -22.71 -0.14 -15.33
C LYS A 83 -24.20 -0.40 -15.25
N GLY A 84 -24.56 -1.58 -14.81
CA GLY A 84 -25.94 -1.94 -14.47
C GLY A 84 -26.08 -2.13 -12.97
N THR A 85 -27.31 -2.05 -12.49
CA THR A 85 -27.67 -2.36 -11.11
C THR A 85 -28.44 -3.68 -11.07
N SER A 86 -28.13 -4.49 -10.08
CA SER A 86 -28.84 -5.73 -9.75
C SER A 86 -29.15 -5.73 -8.27
N LEU A 87 -29.97 -6.68 -7.83
CA LEU A 87 -30.38 -6.83 -6.45
C LEU A 87 -29.83 -8.11 -5.83
N TYR A 88 -29.55 -8.06 -4.52
CA TYR A 88 -29.18 -9.22 -3.70
C TYR A 88 -29.83 -9.13 -2.30
N PRO A 89 -30.14 -10.26 -1.66
CA PRO A 89 -30.63 -10.27 -0.29
C PRO A 89 -29.50 -10.01 0.72
N CYS A 90 -29.82 -9.38 1.84
CA CYS A 90 -28.84 -9.12 2.88
C CYS A 90 -28.70 -10.30 3.85
N LEU A 91 -27.44 -10.67 4.13
CA LEU A 91 -27.07 -11.63 5.16
C LEU A 91 -26.38 -10.88 6.31
N GLN A 92 -26.80 -11.13 7.54
CA GLN A 92 -26.23 -10.61 8.77
C GLN A 92 -25.69 -11.75 9.62
N ILE A 93 -24.40 -11.71 9.93
CA ILE A 93 -23.72 -12.71 10.74
C ILE A 93 -23.29 -12.00 12.02
N PHE A 94 -23.93 -12.37 13.12
CA PHE A 94 -23.62 -11.85 14.43
C PHE A 94 -22.64 -12.78 15.12
N VAL A 95 -21.59 -12.21 15.69
CA VAL A 95 -20.53 -12.95 16.36
C VAL A 95 -20.28 -12.37 17.74
N ASN A 96 -19.87 -13.22 18.68
CA ASN A 96 -19.42 -12.82 19.99
C ASN A 96 -17.90 -12.67 19.95
N ASN A 97 -17.39 -11.49 20.31
CA ASN A 97 -15.96 -11.26 20.38
C ASN A 97 -15.42 -11.58 21.78
N SER A 98 -14.23 -12.16 21.87
CA SER A 98 -13.63 -12.48 23.17
C SER A 98 -13.05 -11.27 23.92
N GLU A 99 -12.83 -10.13 23.24
CA GLU A 99 -12.22 -8.94 23.83
C GLU A 99 -13.22 -8.11 24.66
N SER A 100 -14.41 -7.83 24.13
CA SER A 100 -15.49 -7.11 24.83
C SER A 100 -16.65 -8.00 25.27
N ASN A 101 -16.69 -9.29 24.89
CA ASN A 101 -17.81 -10.20 25.13
C ASN A 101 -19.16 -9.62 24.67
N SER A 102 -19.12 -8.79 23.64
CA SER A 102 -20.29 -8.17 23.04
C SER A 102 -20.58 -8.81 21.69
N VAL A 103 -21.86 -8.84 21.34
CA VAL A 103 -22.31 -9.27 20.02
C VAL A 103 -22.06 -8.13 19.04
N ALA A 104 -21.33 -8.43 17.97
CA ALA A 104 -21.00 -7.49 16.91
C ALA A 104 -21.41 -8.07 15.54
N LEU A 105 -21.70 -7.20 14.59
CA LEU A 105 -21.95 -7.59 13.20
C LEU A 105 -20.61 -7.86 12.50
N LEU A 106 -20.50 -9.03 11.88
CA LEU A 106 -19.33 -9.40 11.10
C LEU A 106 -19.39 -8.77 9.71
N HIS A 107 -18.26 -8.30 9.21
CA HIS A 107 -18.07 -7.88 7.83
C HIS A 107 -16.88 -8.59 7.21
N TYR A 108 -16.87 -8.79 5.90
CA TYR A 108 -15.77 -9.45 5.22
C TYR A 108 -14.46 -8.66 5.39
N ASP A 109 -14.50 -7.36 5.06
CA ASP A 109 -13.38 -6.43 5.17
C ASP A 109 -13.85 -4.97 5.29
N GLU A 110 -12.90 -4.03 5.37
CA GLU A 110 -13.20 -2.60 5.47
C GLU A 110 -13.89 -2.03 4.23
N GLN A 111 -13.62 -2.58 3.03
CA GLN A 111 -14.21 -2.10 1.78
C GLN A 111 -15.70 -2.44 1.72
N GLN A 112 -16.04 -3.68 2.08
CA GLN A 112 -17.42 -4.14 2.14
C GLN A 112 -18.21 -3.38 3.20
N LEU A 113 -17.62 -3.13 4.37
CA LEU A 113 -18.24 -2.35 5.43
C LEU A 113 -18.58 -0.91 4.99
N VAL A 114 -17.72 -0.27 4.19
CA VAL A 114 -18.00 1.05 3.62
C VAL A 114 -19.07 0.97 2.53
N LEU A 115 -19.07 -0.09 1.73
CA LEU A 115 -20.04 -0.29 0.65
C LEU A 115 -21.46 -0.52 1.17
N ASN A 116 -21.61 -1.41 2.15
CA ASN A 116 -22.88 -1.68 2.81
C ASN A 116 -22.67 -2.08 4.28
N PRO A 117 -22.83 -1.14 5.24
CA PRO A 117 -22.61 -1.42 6.66
C PRO A 117 -23.73 -2.23 7.31
N LYS A 118 -24.84 -2.48 6.62
CA LYS A 118 -25.97 -3.25 7.18
C LYS A 118 -25.83 -4.76 6.97
N CYS A 119 -24.96 -5.19 6.07
CA CYS A 119 -24.85 -6.59 5.64
C CYS A 119 -23.43 -7.11 5.86
N SER A 120 -23.31 -8.39 6.18
CA SER A 120 -22.04 -9.08 6.43
C SER A 120 -21.34 -9.58 5.16
N TYR A 121 -22.07 -9.64 4.05
CA TYR A 121 -21.55 -10.10 2.78
C TYR A 121 -22.23 -9.36 1.62
N VAL A 122 -21.42 -8.91 0.68
CA VAL A 122 -21.87 -8.37 -0.60
C VAL A 122 -21.31 -9.28 -1.69
N PRO A 123 -22.16 -9.97 -2.47
CA PRO A 123 -21.69 -10.87 -3.50
C PRO A 123 -21.00 -10.12 -4.64
N PRO A 124 -20.08 -10.77 -5.39
CA PRO A 124 -19.65 -10.25 -6.68
C PRO A 124 -20.90 -10.09 -7.56
N CYS A 125 -21.23 -8.84 -7.88
CA CYS A 125 -22.51 -8.51 -8.48
C CYS A 125 -22.59 -9.03 -9.91
N GLU A 126 -23.56 -9.91 -10.16
CA GLU A 126 -23.91 -10.39 -11.48
C GLU A 126 -25.18 -9.70 -12.00
N ARG A 127 -25.38 -9.75 -13.31
CA ARG A 127 -26.58 -9.20 -13.98
C ARG A 127 -27.86 -9.91 -13.54
N ASP A 128 -27.78 -11.18 -13.17
CA ASP A 128 -28.93 -11.97 -12.74
C ASP A 128 -29.10 -11.92 -11.21
N ASN A 129 -30.24 -11.39 -10.76
CA ASN A 129 -30.60 -11.35 -9.34
C ASN A 129 -30.66 -12.73 -8.70
N GLN A 130 -31.07 -13.76 -9.45
CA GLN A 130 -31.13 -15.12 -8.94
C GLN A 130 -29.74 -15.66 -8.63
N LYS A 131 -28.77 -15.35 -9.49
CA LYS A 131 -27.37 -15.72 -9.28
C LYS A 131 -26.77 -15.03 -8.06
N ASN A 132 -27.08 -13.74 -7.88
CA ASN A 132 -26.69 -12.99 -6.69
C ASN A 132 -27.27 -13.60 -5.42
N LYS A 133 -28.55 -13.97 -5.45
CA LYS A 133 -29.23 -14.66 -4.34
C LYS A 133 -28.58 -16.01 -4.03
N GLU A 134 -28.31 -16.84 -5.04
CA GLU A 134 -27.62 -18.13 -4.85
C GLU A 134 -26.24 -17.97 -4.22
N ASN A 135 -25.49 -16.93 -4.58
CA ASN A 135 -24.19 -16.64 -3.95
C ASN A 135 -24.33 -16.29 -2.47
N VAL A 136 -25.34 -15.50 -2.10
CA VAL A 136 -25.63 -15.19 -0.69
C VAL A 136 -26.08 -16.44 0.08
N LEU A 137 -26.92 -17.28 -0.52
CA LEU A 137 -27.37 -18.54 0.08
C LEU A 137 -26.22 -19.49 0.34
N ARG A 138 -25.33 -19.68 -0.65
CA ARG A 138 -24.12 -20.50 -0.47
C ARG A 138 -23.25 -19.99 0.68
N TRP A 139 -23.15 -18.67 0.83
CA TRP A 139 -22.40 -18.07 1.93
C TRP A 139 -23.08 -18.33 3.27
N GLN A 140 -24.40 -18.18 3.33
CA GLN A 140 -25.18 -18.52 4.52
C GLN A 140 -24.97 -20.00 4.93
N ASP A 141 -25.11 -20.94 3.99
CA ASP A 141 -24.95 -22.36 4.28
C ASP A 141 -23.55 -22.69 4.82
N TYR A 142 -22.50 -22.07 4.26
CA TYR A 142 -21.13 -22.20 4.80
C TYR A 142 -21.01 -21.74 6.26
N TRP A 143 -21.66 -20.64 6.60
CA TRP A 143 -21.63 -20.09 7.94
C TRP A 143 -22.48 -20.88 8.94
N ASP A 144 -23.61 -21.40 8.50
CA ASP A 144 -24.51 -22.23 9.30
C ASP A 144 -23.93 -23.64 9.55
N GLU A 145 -23.29 -24.26 8.55
CA GLU A 145 -22.82 -25.65 8.63
C GLU A 145 -21.37 -25.78 9.14
N GLU A 146 -20.44 -24.98 8.60
CA GLU A 146 -19.00 -25.21 8.81
C GLU A 146 -18.44 -24.41 10.00
N VAL A 147 -18.93 -23.18 10.20
CA VAL A 147 -18.33 -22.21 11.13
C VAL A 147 -19.15 -21.97 12.40
N SER A 148 -20.42 -22.38 12.41
CA SER A 148 -21.39 -22.18 13.51
C SER A 148 -20.85 -22.50 14.92
N SER A 149 -20.00 -23.52 15.05
CA SER A 149 -19.44 -23.94 16.36
C SER A 149 -17.93 -23.67 16.52
N GLN A 150 -17.27 -23.12 15.51
CA GLN A 150 -15.81 -22.92 15.53
C GLN A 150 -15.45 -21.49 15.92
N SER A 151 -14.42 -21.34 16.75
CA SER A 151 -13.80 -20.04 17.00
C SER A 151 -12.80 -19.73 15.89
N PHE A 152 -12.84 -18.51 15.36
CA PHE A 152 -11.91 -18.03 14.35
C PHE A 152 -11.33 -16.66 14.72
N ILE A 153 -10.23 -16.29 14.07
CA ILE A 153 -9.60 -14.98 14.29
C ILE A 153 -10.35 -13.93 13.47
N CYS A 154 -10.82 -12.89 14.16
CA CYS A 154 -11.43 -11.69 13.60
C CYS A 154 -10.68 -10.44 14.09
N PHE A 155 -10.97 -9.29 13.50
CA PHE A 155 -10.34 -8.02 13.86
C PHE A 155 -11.36 -7.05 14.44
N PHE A 156 -11.12 -6.62 15.68
CA PHE A 156 -12.02 -5.73 16.42
C PHE A 156 -11.36 -4.36 16.68
N ASN A 157 -12.13 -3.29 16.55
CA ASN A 157 -11.68 -1.93 16.85
C ASN A 157 -12.69 -1.19 17.74
N GLN A 158 -12.48 -1.32 19.06
CA GLN A 158 -13.37 -0.75 20.07
C GLN A 158 -13.52 0.78 19.99
N GLN A 159 -12.48 1.52 19.58
CA GLN A 159 -12.50 2.98 19.61
C GLN A 159 -13.35 3.60 18.48
N ARG A 160 -13.47 2.89 17.36
CA ARG A 160 -14.10 3.44 16.16
C ARG A 160 -15.42 2.76 15.82
N ARG A 161 -15.49 1.43 16.01
CA ARG A 161 -16.65 0.60 15.63
C ARG A 161 -16.83 -0.52 16.66
N PRO A 162 -17.45 -0.22 17.82
CA PRO A 162 -17.67 -1.21 18.86
C PRO A 162 -18.69 -2.30 18.46
N ASP A 163 -19.54 -2.02 17.47
CA ASP A 163 -20.62 -2.92 17.04
C ASP A 163 -20.27 -3.72 15.77
N ASP A 164 -19.07 -3.54 15.21
CA ASP A 164 -18.62 -4.21 13.99
C ASP A 164 -17.29 -4.95 14.20
N VAL A 165 -17.14 -6.09 13.54
CA VAL A 165 -15.87 -6.84 13.47
C VAL A 165 -15.58 -7.25 12.03
N LEU A 166 -14.30 -7.40 11.71
CA LEU A 166 -13.85 -7.76 10.36
C LEU A 166 -13.32 -9.20 10.33
N TRP A 167 -13.70 -9.97 9.32
CA TRP A 167 -13.16 -11.30 9.07
C TRP A 167 -11.72 -11.22 8.53
N LYS A 168 -11.46 -10.29 7.60
CA LYS A 168 -10.15 -10.03 7.01
C LYS A 168 -9.79 -8.55 7.09
N ARG A 169 -8.48 -8.27 7.17
CA ARG A 169 -7.95 -6.92 6.92
C ARG A 169 -7.89 -6.69 5.41
N SER A 170 -8.37 -5.53 4.96
CA SER A 170 -8.37 -5.16 3.54
C SER A 170 -6.98 -4.85 2.99
N HIS A 171 -6.04 -4.49 3.88
CA HIS A 171 -4.68 -4.10 3.51
C HIS A 171 -3.72 -5.28 3.64
N ASP A 172 -3.21 -5.75 2.51
CA ASP A 172 -2.06 -6.65 2.47
C ASP A 172 -0.80 -5.88 2.90
N GLU A 173 -0.14 -6.36 3.96
CA GLU A 173 1.14 -5.81 4.45
C GLU A 173 2.22 -5.80 3.35
N ASN A 174 2.10 -6.71 2.37
CA ASN A 174 2.98 -6.79 1.21
C ASN A 174 2.87 -5.57 0.28
N VAL A 175 1.66 -5.00 0.11
CA VAL A 175 1.47 -3.81 -0.74
C VAL A 175 2.20 -2.62 -0.12
N LEU A 176 2.13 -2.46 1.20
CA LEU A 176 2.83 -1.41 1.94
C LEU A 176 4.35 -1.53 1.79
N LEU A 177 4.87 -2.76 1.88
CA LEU A 177 6.28 -3.02 1.68
C LEU A 177 6.72 -2.61 0.27
N HIS A 178 5.98 -3.00 -0.76
CA HIS A 178 6.30 -2.60 -2.13
C HIS A 178 6.18 -1.09 -2.34
N CYS A 179 5.16 -0.44 -1.77
CA CYS A 179 4.99 1.01 -1.85
C CYS A 179 6.18 1.77 -1.29
N VAL A 180 6.79 1.34 -0.19
CA VAL A 180 7.96 2.02 0.40
C VAL A 180 9.28 1.58 -0.24
N LEU A 181 9.38 0.31 -0.64
CA LEU A 181 10.59 -0.27 -1.21
C LEU A 181 11.00 0.41 -2.52
N TRP A 182 10.07 0.63 -3.46
CA TRP A 182 10.40 1.22 -4.77
C TRP A 182 10.95 2.64 -4.69
N PRO A 183 10.35 3.58 -3.93
CA PRO A 183 10.94 4.90 -3.71
C PRO A 183 12.32 4.83 -3.05
N LEU A 184 12.53 3.96 -2.06
CA LEU A 184 13.83 3.78 -1.42
C LEU A 184 14.89 3.28 -2.41
N VAL A 185 14.54 2.29 -3.24
CA VAL A 185 15.42 1.79 -4.32
C VAL A 185 15.74 2.92 -5.31
N SER A 186 14.76 3.76 -5.68
CA SER A 186 14.99 4.92 -6.56
C SER A 186 15.95 5.93 -5.94
N LEU A 187 15.82 6.22 -4.64
CA LEU A 187 16.75 7.09 -3.91
C LEU A 187 18.16 6.52 -3.85
N LEU A 188 18.30 5.24 -3.51
CA LEU A 188 19.59 4.56 -3.44
C LEU A 188 20.26 4.53 -4.81
N LEU A 189 19.51 4.21 -5.87
CA LEU A 189 20.04 4.21 -7.22
C LEU A 189 20.45 5.62 -7.68
N GLY A 190 19.62 6.63 -7.43
CA GLY A 190 19.93 8.02 -7.78
C GLY A 190 21.16 8.56 -7.06
N THR A 191 21.27 8.31 -5.75
CA THR A 191 22.45 8.68 -4.95
C THR A 191 23.70 7.94 -5.40
N LEU A 192 23.62 6.65 -5.69
CA LEU A 192 24.74 5.86 -6.18
C LEU A 192 25.26 6.40 -7.53
N ILE A 193 24.37 6.77 -8.46
CA ILE A 193 24.75 7.36 -9.76
C ILE A 193 25.54 8.67 -9.56
N VAL A 194 25.03 9.58 -8.72
CA VAL A 194 25.69 10.86 -8.45
C VAL A 194 27.05 10.65 -7.76
N LEU A 195 27.13 9.75 -6.78
CA LEU A 195 28.38 9.46 -6.07
C LEU A 195 29.42 8.83 -6.99
N LEU A 196 29.03 7.83 -7.80
CA LEU A 196 29.95 7.16 -8.71
C LEU A 196 30.48 8.11 -9.79
N THR A 197 29.64 8.98 -10.35
CA THR A 197 30.06 9.97 -11.35
C THR A 197 31.03 11.00 -10.77
N ILE A 198 30.75 11.53 -9.58
CA ILE A 198 31.67 12.46 -8.88
C ILE A 198 32.98 11.76 -8.52
N CYS A 199 32.93 10.54 -7.98
CA CYS A 199 34.11 9.76 -7.63
C CYS A 199 34.98 9.48 -8.86
N ALA A 200 34.38 8.98 -9.94
CA ALA A 200 35.09 8.71 -11.20
C ALA A 200 35.79 9.96 -11.73
N ARG A 201 35.13 11.13 -11.69
CA ARG A 201 35.77 12.39 -12.11
C ARG A 201 36.85 12.88 -11.18
N SER A 202 36.65 12.79 -9.88
CA SER A 202 37.68 13.17 -8.91
C SER A 202 38.95 12.33 -9.08
N LEU A 203 38.79 11.03 -9.41
CA LEU A 203 39.90 10.12 -9.66
C LEU A 203 40.58 10.42 -11.00
N ALA A 204 39.81 10.70 -12.07
CA ALA A 204 40.36 11.08 -13.37
C ALA A 204 41.20 12.37 -13.27
N VAL A 205 40.67 13.41 -12.62
CA VAL A 205 41.37 14.69 -12.39
C VAL A 205 42.65 14.49 -11.59
N ARG A 206 42.61 13.66 -10.54
CA ARG A 206 43.81 13.34 -9.74
C ARG A 206 44.86 12.58 -10.56
N ALA A 207 44.44 11.62 -11.40
CA ALA A 207 45.33 10.86 -12.26
C ALA A 207 46.02 11.77 -13.30
N GLU A 208 45.28 12.66 -13.96
CA GLU A 208 45.84 13.64 -14.89
C GLU A 208 46.84 14.58 -14.21
N ALA A 209 46.54 15.03 -12.98
CA ALA A 209 47.45 15.88 -12.21
C ALA A 209 48.75 15.16 -11.83
N ILE A 210 48.68 13.87 -11.48
CA ILE A 210 49.87 13.05 -11.19
C ILE A 210 50.70 12.83 -12.45
N GLN A 211 50.06 12.56 -13.60
CA GLN A 211 50.76 12.38 -14.87
C GLN A 211 51.48 13.66 -15.30
N LYS A 212 50.83 14.82 -15.20
CA LYS A 212 51.45 16.12 -15.48
C LYS A 212 52.65 16.43 -14.58
N ARG A 213 52.61 16.00 -13.31
CA ARG A 213 53.76 16.12 -12.38
C ARG A 213 54.93 15.18 -12.69
N LYS A 214 54.70 14.03 -13.34
CA LYS A 214 55.77 13.11 -13.74
C LYS A 214 56.48 13.54 -15.03
N ILE A 215 55.83 14.35 -15.86
CA ILE A 215 56.32 14.78 -17.17
C ILE A 215 57.02 16.16 -17.10
N SER A 216 56.77 16.95 -16.04
CA SER A 216 57.48 18.19 -15.72
C SER A 216 58.71 17.95 -14.86
#